data_AF-A0A7Y4VHT0-F1
#
_entry.id   AF-A0A7Y4VHT0-F1
#
_cell.length_a   1.000
_cell.length_b   1.000
_cell.length_c   1.000
_cell.angle_alpha   90.00
_cell.angle_beta   90.00
_cell.angle_gamma   90.00
#
_symmetry.space_group_name_H-M   'P 1'
#
loop_
_entity.id
_entity.type
_entity.pdbx_description
1 polymer ?
#
loop_
_entity_poly.entity_id
_entity_poly.type
_entity_poly.pdbx_seq_one_letter_code
_entity_poly.pdbx_strand_id
1 'polypeptide(L)'
;MKTNWIVTGRLMVDIPLAEFSANVPLPNAEVNISARKFGNNIWNSWGKVRTDSEGRFTLTKEKNNDKRQFKIEVKFEDDELGVYGDELGGLLSTIRFSAKWILAHQDGGGVSRGAGTTELFDITFSDNSSSSTAPERSEFDNVRNAALWHIYKKIIRFMSDGGVPFTSKVHVKYPHEGVKKDIEETSFADPFNKMIFIIKNSARDQFTLNIIIHELMHIWMYGHCSGEFRMATQGLVNRGTHDARQNKTFVAFQEGFAEWAKNRLLDLVFAQTTPINSYGYPDNGLPLLRSKLVSIGASSLAEMPHYEEVWNSIFNFFTVGNLHELDLNTNSIADEVHAERSNIQPPIIICHPPNIGFTGLLKIFLKDKDKGHRDYIEENEMDLENFLTRLCDMSVPNKNKKEELKALLDPTADGLPSGLFCGPAIFSGKTNRKMATEKISN
;
A
#
# COMPACT_ATOMS: atom_id res chain seq x y z
N MET A 1 -32.92 29.45 -29.59
CA MET A 1 -32.44 28.15 -30.09
C MET A 1 -31.64 27.46 -29.00
N LYS A 2 -31.71 26.14 -28.92
CA LYS A 2 -30.85 25.35 -28.03
C LYS A 2 -29.55 25.00 -28.76
N THR A 3 -28.45 24.95 -28.02
CA THR A 3 -27.10 24.68 -28.51
C THR A 3 -26.41 23.72 -27.54
N ASN A 4 -25.49 22.91 -28.05
CA ASN A 4 -24.67 22.04 -27.23
C ASN A 4 -23.57 22.84 -26.54
N TRP A 5 -23.47 22.64 -25.22
CA TRP A 5 -22.37 23.09 -24.39
C TRP A 5 -21.53 21.88 -24.01
N ILE A 6 -20.23 21.99 -24.20
CA ILE A 6 -19.25 20.96 -23.83
C ILE A 6 -18.30 21.62 -22.84
N VAL A 7 -18.22 21.12 -21.62
CA VAL A 7 -17.29 21.60 -20.59
C VAL A 7 -16.25 20.53 -20.35
N THR A 8 -14.98 20.86 -20.55
CA THR A 8 -13.84 19.95 -20.38
C THR A 8 -12.80 20.54 -19.43
N GLY A 9 -12.03 19.67 -18.79
CA GLY A 9 -10.91 20.04 -17.94
C GLY A 9 -10.17 18.81 -17.44
N ARG A 10 -9.10 19.03 -16.68
CA ARG A 10 -8.28 17.97 -16.10
C ARG A 10 -7.99 18.26 -14.63
N LEU A 11 -8.24 17.30 -13.74
CA LEU A 11 -7.93 17.40 -12.32
C LEU A 11 -6.56 16.83 -12.02
N MET A 12 -5.73 17.63 -11.37
CA MET A 12 -4.36 17.31 -11.00
C MET A 12 -4.13 17.64 -9.52
N VAL A 13 -3.11 17.04 -8.91
CA VAL A 13 -2.61 17.42 -7.58
C VAL A 13 -1.09 17.53 -7.62
N ASP A 14 -0.57 18.57 -6.98
CA ASP A 14 0.83 18.68 -6.63
C ASP A 14 1.01 18.06 -5.25
N ILE A 15 1.54 16.83 -5.21
CA ILE A 15 1.65 16.08 -3.96
C ILE A 15 2.84 16.65 -3.17
N PRO A 16 2.63 17.14 -1.92
CA PRO A 16 3.67 17.77 -1.13
C PRO A 16 4.59 16.73 -0.46
N LEU A 17 5.09 15.75 -1.23
CA LEU A 17 5.97 14.67 -0.81
C LEU A 17 7.07 14.49 -1.87
N ALA A 18 8.32 14.30 -1.42
CA ALA A 18 9.49 14.30 -2.28
C ALA A 18 9.52 13.14 -3.30
N GLU A 19 8.77 12.07 -3.04
CA GLU A 19 8.66 10.88 -3.88
C GLU A 19 7.84 11.09 -5.16
N PHE A 20 7.14 12.22 -5.28
CA PHE A 20 6.24 12.47 -6.40
C PHE A 20 6.77 13.56 -7.32
N SER A 21 6.54 13.36 -8.62
CA SER A 21 6.67 14.43 -9.59
C SER A 21 5.60 15.49 -9.37
N ALA A 22 5.90 16.74 -9.74
CA ALA A 22 4.90 17.79 -9.78
C ALA A 22 3.71 17.40 -10.68
N ASN A 23 2.49 17.74 -10.25
CA ASN A 23 1.24 17.54 -10.98
C ASN A 23 0.96 16.09 -11.42
N VAL A 24 0.37 15.29 -10.54
CA VAL A 24 -0.15 13.95 -10.87
C VAL A 24 -1.66 13.97 -11.09
N PRO A 25 -2.21 13.12 -11.98
CA PRO A 25 -3.65 13.11 -12.24
C PRO A 25 -4.46 12.56 -11.06
N LEU A 26 -5.70 13.05 -10.94
CA LEU A 26 -6.68 12.56 -9.96
C LEU A 26 -7.71 11.67 -10.66
N PRO A 27 -7.51 10.33 -10.71
CA PRO A 27 -8.39 9.43 -11.44
C PRO A 27 -9.69 9.14 -10.68
N ASN A 28 -10.78 8.88 -11.42
CA ASN A 28 -12.09 8.48 -10.89
C ASN A 28 -12.75 9.44 -9.88
N ALA A 29 -12.25 10.67 -9.73
CA ALA A 29 -12.81 11.66 -8.84
C ALA A 29 -14.17 12.13 -9.36
N GLU A 30 -15.16 12.31 -8.47
CA GLU A 30 -16.49 12.79 -8.87
C GLU A 30 -16.45 14.32 -9.03
N VAL A 31 -16.91 14.82 -10.17
CA VAL A 31 -16.90 16.24 -10.54
C VAL A 31 -18.33 16.72 -10.77
N ASN A 32 -18.78 17.69 -9.98
CA ASN A 32 -20.03 18.39 -10.18
C ASN A 32 -19.78 19.67 -10.96
N ILE A 33 -20.46 19.81 -12.10
CA ILE A 33 -20.36 20.99 -12.96
C ILE A 33 -21.65 21.75 -12.83
N SER A 34 -21.53 22.98 -12.35
CA SER A 34 -22.63 23.93 -12.23
C SER A 34 -22.40 25.12 -13.15
N ALA A 35 -23.49 25.70 -13.66
CA ALA A 35 -23.40 26.94 -14.42
C ALA A 35 -24.48 27.94 -14.00
N ARG A 36 -24.16 29.22 -14.17
CA ARG A 36 -25.12 30.32 -14.02
C ARG A 36 -25.09 31.21 -15.25
N LYS A 37 -26.20 31.89 -15.52
CA LYS A 37 -26.21 32.94 -16.55
C LYS A 37 -25.32 34.09 -16.10
N PHE A 38 -24.60 34.72 -17.02
CA PHE A 38 -23.79 35.89 -16.69
C PHE A 38 -24.68 37.01 -16.08
N GLY A 39 -24.26 37.60 -14.97
CA GLY A 39 -25.05 38.58 -14.22
C GLY A 39 -26.11 37.98 -13.27
N ASN A 40 -26.25 36.66 -13.20
CA ASN A 40 -27.09 35.98 -12.21
C ASN A 40 -26.23 35.40 -11.08
N ASN A 41 -26.75 35.37 -9.86
CA ASN A 41 -26.07 34.83 -8.68
C ASN A 41 -26.40 33.36 -8.39
N ILE A 42 -27.40 32.77 -9.04
CA ILE A 42 -27.85 31.39 -8.77
C ILE A 42 -27.08 30.37 -9.63
N TRP A 43 -26.31 29.51 -8.96
CA TRP A 43 -25.66 28.34 -9.58
C TRP A 43 -26.65 27.19 -9.75
N ASN A 44 -26.72 26.63 -10.96
CA ASN A 44 -27.54 25.46 -11.25
C ASN A 44 -26.63 24.29 -11.62
N SER A 45 -26.76 23.15 -10.93
CA SER A 45 -26.05 21.94 -11.32
C SER A 45 -26.48 21.51 -12.73
N TRP A 46 -25.50 21.27 -13.58
CA TRP A 46 -25.70 20.73 -14.92
C TRP A 46 -25.51 19.22 -14.94
N GLY A 47 -24.70 18.67 -14.04
CA GLY A 47 -24.54 17.24 -13.89
C GLY A 47 -23.24 16.89 -13.18
N LYS A 48 -23.09 15.58 -12.94
CA LYS A 48 -21.90 14.99 -12.37
C LYS A 48 -21.24 14.07 -13.38
N VAL A 49 -19.92 14.04 -13.39
CA VAL A 49 -19.08 13.15 -14.21
C VAL A 49 -17.95 12.63 -13.34
N ARG A 50 -17.23 11.60 -13.81
CA ARG A 50 -15.99 11.14 -13.17
C ARG A 50 -14.81 11.42 -14.06
N THR A 51 -13.64 11.64 -13.46
CA THR A 51 -12.39 11.75 -14.22
C THR A 51 -11.92 10.39 -14.71
N ASP A 52 -11.27 10.37 -15.88
CA ASP A 52 -10.57 9.18 -16.39
C ASP A 52 -9.22 8.94 -15.69
N SER A 53 -8.43 7.97 -16.17
CA SER A 53 -7.10 7.66 -15.62
C SER A 53 -6.09 8.80 -15.72
N GLU A 54 -6.32 9.77 -16.62
CA GLU A 54 -5.48 10.95 -16.79
C GLU A 54 -6.03 12.17 -16.05
N GLY A 55 -7.10 12.02 -15.26
CA GLY A 55 -7.74 13.11 -14.54
C GLY A 55 -8.68 13.95 -15.41
N ARG A 56 -8.93 13.59 -16.68
CA ARG A 56 -9.76 14.40 -17.58
C ARG A 56 -11.24 14.16 -17.33
N PHE A 57 -12.05 15.21 -17.45
CA PHE A 57 -13.50 15.13 -17.42
C PHE A 57 -14.14 15.87 -18.60
N THR A 58 -15.34 15.44 -18.99
CA THR A 58 -16.13 16.09 -20.05
C THR A 58 -17.62 15.97 -19.74
N LEU A 59 -18.35 17.09 -19.77
CA LEU A 59 -19.81 17.10 -19.68
C LEU A 59 -20.40 17.80 -20.90
N THR A 60 -21.37 17.14 -21.54
CA THR A 60 -22.17 17.73 -22.62
C THR A 60 -23.58 18.01 -22.15
N LYS A 61 -24.09 19.23 -22.37
CA LYS A 61 -25.48 19.62 -22.08
C LYS A 61 -26.06 20.53 -23.15
N GLU A 62 -27.32 20.29 -23.47
CA GLU A 62 -28.10 21.16 -24.35
C GLU A 62 -28.79 22.27 -23.54
N LYS A 63 -28.46 23.52 -23.84
CA LYS A 63 -29.02 24.73 -23.19
C LYS A 63 -29.21 25.83 -24.22
N ASN A 64 -29.81 26.95 -23.84
CA ASN A 64 -29.83 28.12 -24.72
C ASN A 64 -28.40 28.71 -24.89
N ASN A 65 -28.27 29.66 -25.80
CA ASN A 65 -27.01 30.32 -26.16
C ASN A 65 -26.64 31.50 -25.23
N ASP A 66 -27.33 31.68 -24.10
CA ASP A 66 -27.00 32.73 -23.13
C ASP A 66 -25.56 32.56 -22.64
N LYS A 67 -24.84 33.67 -22.43
CA LYS A 67 -23.50 33.63 -21.83
C LYS A 67 -23.54 33.10 -20.40
N ARG A 68 -22.51 32.33 -20.01
CA ARG A 68 -22.47 31.64 -18.71
C ARG A 68 -21.14 31.73 -18.00
N GLN A 69 -21.20 31.45 -16.70
CA GLN A 69 -20.06 31.17 -15.83
C GLN A 69 -20.16 29.74 -15.34
N PHE A 70 -19.02 29.10 -15.11
CA PHE A 70 -18.93 27.74 -14.61
C PHE A 70 -18.33 27.68 -13.20
N LYS A 71 -18.82 26.71 -12.43
CA LYS A 71 -18.33 26.32 -11.12
C LYS A 71 -18.13 24.82 -11.12
N ILE A 72 -16.94 24.38 -10.69
CA ILE A 72 -16.52 23.00 -10.64
C ILE A 72 -16.25 22.65 -9.19
N GLU A 73 -16.96 21.65 -8.70
CA GLU A 73 -16.79 21.09 -7.36
C GLU A 73 -16.34 19.64 -7.51
N VAL A 74 -15.45 19.18 -6.64
CA VAL A 74 -14.85 17.85 -6.69
C VAL A 74 -15.11 17.12 -5.38
N LYS A 75 -15.37 15.81 -5.45
CA LYS A 75 -15.57 14.95 -4.30
C LYS A 75 -14.66 13.72 -4.40
N PHE A 76 -13.89 13.47 -3.34
CA PHE A 76 -12.97 12.33 -3.22
C PHE A 76 -13.67 11.13 -2.58
N GLU A 77 -14.62 10.55 -3.33
CA GLU A 77 -15.33 9.35 -2.91
C GLU A 77 -15.79 8.50 -4.10
N ASP A 78 -15.55 7.19 -4.02
CA ASP A 78 -16.13 6.17 -4.89
C ASP A 78 -16.49 4.91 -4.09
N ASP A 79 -16.68 3.79 -4.80
CA ASP A 79 -17.07 2.51 -4.20
C ASP A 79 -15.90 1.82 -3.48
N GLU A 80 -14.65 2.23 -3.75
CA GLU A 80 -13.42 1.64 -3.20
C GLU A 80 -12.74 2.52 -2.15
N LEU A 81 -12.88 3.85 -2.24
CA LEU A 81 -12.19 4.82 -1.39
C LEU A 81 -13.10 6.00 -1.01
N GLY A 82 -13.04 6.43 0.24
CA GLY A 82 -13.58 7.71 0.70
C GLY A 82 -12.55 8.51 1.50
N VAL A 83 -12.30 9.76 1.10
CA VAL A 83 -11.46 10.72 1.84
C VAL A 83 -12.35 11.76 2.51
N TYR A 84 -12.31 11.79 3.85
CA TYR A 84 -13.18 12.60 4.69
C TYR A 84 -12.41 13.72 5.36
N GLY A 85 -12.97 14.94 5.26
CA GLY A 85 -12.47 16.10 5.97
C GLY A 85 -12.88 16.12 7.44
N ASP A 86 -12.82 17.29 8.06
CA ASP A 86 -13.09 17.46 9.49
C ASP A 86 -14.59 17.52 9.87
N GLU A 87 -15.48 17.51 8.88
CA GLU A 87 -16.93 17.49 9.10
C GLU A 87 -17.39 16.10 9.58
N LEU A 88 -17.20 15.83 10.86
CA LEU A 88 -17.64 14.62 11.53
C LEU A 88 -18.91 14.90 12.36
N GLY A 89 -20.02 14.27 11.98
CA GLY A 89 -21.17 14.14 12.88
C GLY A 89 -20.77 13.34 14.12
N GLY A 90 -21.15 13.81 15.31
CA GLY A 90 -20.53 13.47 16.60
C GLY A 90 -20.37 11.99 16.98
N LEU A 91 -19.55 11.81 18.02
CA LEU A 91 -18.92 10.59 18.55
C LEU A 91 -19.80 9.34 18.81
N LEU A 92 -21.14 9.42 18.71
CA LEU A 92 -22.05 8.39 19.25
C LEU A 92 -23.21 7.96 18.36
N SER A 93 -23.31 8.41 17.11
CA SER A 93 -24.38 7.97 16.21
C SER A 93 -23.80 7.49 14.89
N THR A 94 -23.91 6.19 14.59
CA THR A 94 -23.93 5.61 13.22
C THR A 94 -23.42 6.57 12.14
N ILE A 95 -22.10 6.79 12.15
CA ILE A 95 -21.51 7.95 11.49
C ILE A 95 -21.67 7.78 9.98
N ARG A 96 -22.55 8.58 9.37
CA ARG A 96 -22.54 8.76 7.92
C ARG A 96 -21.40 9.69 7.58
N PHE A 97 -20.22 9.11 7.39
CA PHE A 97 -19.10 9.83 6.79
C PHE A 97 -19.49 10.15 5.33
N SER A 98 -19.63 11.44 5.01
CA SER A 98 -19.82 11.90 3.63
C SER A 98 -18.63 12.76 3.25
N ALA A 99 -17.98 12.43 2.13
CA ALA A 99 -16.94 13.30 1.62
C ALA A 99 -17.54 14.67 1.24
N LYS A 100 -16.80 15.73 1.56
CA LYS A 100 -17.18 17.11 1.25
C LYS A 100 -16.97 17.40 -0.24
N TRP A 101 -17.85 18.23 -0.81
CA TRP A 101 -17.61 18.86 -2.11
C TRP A 101 -16.62 20.02 -1.95
N ILE A 102 -15.51 19.98 -2.67
CA ILE A 102 -14.46 20.99 -2.64
C ILE A 102 -14.54 21.86 -3.89
N LEU A 103 -14.55 23.19 -3.74
CA LEU A 103 -14.54 24.12 -4.87
C LEU A 103 -13.18 24.09 -5.58
N ALA A 104 -13.15 23.48 -6.77
CA ALA A 104 -11.93 23.33 -7.57
C ALA A 104 -11.75 24.44 -8.61
N HIS A 105 -12.84 24.99 -9.15
CA HIS A 105 -12.79 26.11 -10.10
C HIS A 105 -14.05 26.94 -10.05
N GLN A 106 -13.92 28.25 -10.13
CA GLN A 106 -15.04 29.14 -10.41
C GLN A 106 -14.61 30.24 -11.38
N ASP A 107 -15.36 30.43 -12.46
CA ASP A 107 -15.15 31.57 -13.34
C ASP A 107 -15.29 32.89 -12.53
N GLY A 108 -14.29 33.76 -12.63
CA GLY A 108 -14.29 35.06 -11.96
C GLY A 108 -15.44 35.96 -12.43
N GLY A 109 -15.77 36.99 -11.63
CA GLY A 109 -16.95 37.85 -11.84
C GLY A 109 -17.07 38.47 -13.24
N GLY A 110 -15.95 38.79 -13.89
CA GLY A 110 -15.91 39.34 -15.26
C GLY A 110 -15.84 38.31 -16.39
N VAL A 111 -15.69 37.02 -16.09
CA VAL A 111 -15.58 35.96 -17.11
C VAL A 111 -16.97 35.60 -17.61
N SER A 112 -17.15 35.57 -18.93
CA SER A 112 -18.39 35.11 -19.56
C SER A 112 -18.05 34.22 -20.75
N ARG A 113 -18.62 33.02 -20.79
CA ARG A 113 -18.35 32.03 -21.84
C ARG A 113 -19.55 31.92 -22.77
N GLY A 114 -19.27 31.80 -24.08
CA GLY A 114 -20.27 31.54 -25.10
C GLY A 114 -20.57 30.05 -25.27
N ALA A 115 -21.65 29.72 -25.98
CA ALA A 115 -22.01 28.35 -26.28
C ALA A 115 -20.95 27.64 -27.14
N GLY A 116 -20.88 26.32 -27.05
CA GLY A 116 -19.86 25.49 -27.68
C GLY A 116 -18.96 24.81 -26.64
N THR A 117 -17.68 24.64 -27.00
CA THR A 117 -16.69 24.01 -26.12
C THR A 117 -16.05 25.04 -25.19
N THR A 118 -16.12 24.77 -23.89
CA THR A 118 -15.43 25.48 -22.81
C THR A 118 -14.36 24.56 -22.25
N GLU A 119 -13.10 24.93 -22.46
CA GLU A 119 -11.96 24.25 -21.86
C GLU A 119 -11.52 25.01 -20.59
N LEU A 120 -11.38 24.27 -19.49
CA LEU A 120 -10.94 24.77 -18.19
C LEU A 120 -9.47 24.43 -17.89
N PHE A 121 -8.78 23.75 -18.82
CA PHE A 121 -7.40 23.29 -18.71
C PHE A 121 -7.15 22.47 -17.42
N ASP A 122 -5.91 22.50 -16.93
CA ASP A 122 -5.49 21.81 -15.72
C ASP A 122 -5.95 22.59 -14.47
N ILE A 123 -6.71 21.90 -13.64
CA ILE A 123 -7.24 22.34 -12.35
C ILE A 123 -6.42 21.60 -11.29
N THR A 124 -5.33 22.24 -10.85
CA THR A 124 -4.36 21.64 -9.92
C THR A 124 -4.65 22.01 -8.46
N PHE A 125 -4.78 20.99 -7.61
CA PHE A 125 -4.67 21.12 -6.15
C PHE A 125 -3.20 21.31 -5.76
N SER A 126 -2.84 22.51 -5.30
CA SER A 126 -1.46 22.84 -4.93
C SER A 126 -1.44 23.93 -3.87
N ASP A 127 -0.50 23.87 -2.94
CA ASP A 127 -0.25 24.89 -1.91
C ASP A 127 0.28 26.22 -2.50
N ASN A 128 0.94 26.16 -3.65
CA ASN A 128 1.51 27.31 -4.36
C ASN A 128 0.49 28.06 -5.26
N SER A 129 -0.78 27.64 -5.26
CA SER A 129 -1.82 28.25 -6.09
C SER A 129 -2.42 29.48 -5.39
N SER A 130 -2.00 30.68 -5.78
CA SER A 130 -2.67 31.93 -5.40
C SER A 130 -3.93 32.19 -6.27
N SER A 131 -4.81 31.19 -6.37
CA SER A 131 -6.03 31.29 -7.18
C SER A 131 -7.13 32.02 -6.42
N SER A 132 -7.34 33.30 -6.74
CA SER A 132 -8.52 34.06 -6.27
C SER A 132 -9.85 33.49 -6.78
N THR A 133 -9.80 32.62 -7.80
CA THR A 133 -10.96 32.00 -8.46
C THR A 133 -11.39 30.66 -7.84
N ALA A 134 -10.58 30.06 -6.97
CA ALA A 134 -10.93 28.83 -6.25
C ALA A 134 -10.01 28.67 -5.03
N PRO A 135 -10.28 29.38 -3.92
CA PRO A 135 -9.41 29.35 -2.75
C PRO A 135 -9.32 27.96 -2.14
N GLU A 136 -10.44 27.22 -2.07
CA GLU A 136 -10.49 25.90 -1.44
C GLU A 136 -9.51 24.88 -2.07
N ARG A 137 -9.31 24.93 -3.39
CA ARG A 137 -8.34 24.05 -4.08
C ARG A 137 -6.90 24.20 -3.60
N SER A 138 -6.58 25.36 -3.03
CA SER A 138 -5.24 25.72 -2.56
C SER A 138 -5.14 25.68 -1.04
N GLU A 139 -6.23 25.34 -0.35
CA GLU A 139 -6.22 25.11 1.09
C GLU A 139 -5.39 23.87 1.41
N PHE A 140 -4.53 24.02 2.41
CA PHE A 140 -3.56 23.02 2.85
C PHE A 140 -4.15 21.61 3.03
N ASP A 141 -5.34 21.50 3.65
CA ASP A 141 -5.99 20.22 3.91
C ASP A 141 -6.61 19.61 2.64
N ASN A 142 -7.13 20.43 1.72
CA ASN A 142 -7.71 19.95 0.47
C ASN A 142 -6.64 19.44 -0.51
N VAL A 143 -5.46 20.05 -0.51
CA VAL A 143 -4.30 19.55 -1.27
C VAL A 143 -3.91 18.15 -0.78
N ARG A 144 -3.87 17.95 0.55
CA ARG A 144 -3.56 16.65 1.15
C ARG A 144 -4.67 15.62 0.93
N ASN A 145 -5.94 16.02 0.97
CA ASN A 145 -7.05 15.13 0.63
C ASN A 145 -6.99 14.65 -0.83
N ALA A 146 -6.62 15.53 -1.76
CA ALA A 146 -6.37 15.16 -3.14
C ALA A 146 -5.15 14.22 -3.27
N ALA A 147 -4.09 14.45 -2.50
CA ALA A 147 -2.93 13.57 -2.47
C ALA A 147 -3.26 12.18 -1.90
N LEU A 148 -4.01 12.08 -0.78
CA LEU A 148 -4.51 10.81 -0.23
C LEU A 148 -5.32 10.03 -1.27
N TRP A 149 -6.20 10.73 -1.98
CA TRP A 149 -6.98 10.13 -3.06
C TRP A 149 -6.07 9.47 -4.10
N HIS A 150 -5.05 10.20 -4.59
CA HIS A 150 -4.11 9.65 -5.57
C HIS A 150 -3.32 8.45 -5.02
N ILE A 151 -2.69 8.61 -3.84
CA ILE A 151 -1.82 7.60 -3.22
C ILE A 151 -2.59 6.30 -3.00
N TYR A 152 -3.77 6.38 -2.36
CA TYR A 152 -4.57 5.19 -2.07
C TYR A 152 -5.15 4.56 -3.32
N LYS A 153 -5.67 5.32 -4.30
CA LYS A 153 -6.13 4.72 -5.57
C LYS A 153 -5.01 3.98 -6.29
N LYS A 154 -3.78 4.48 -6.25
CA LYS A 154 -2.62 3.83 -6.86
C LYS A 154 -2.33 2.47 -6.19
N ILE A 155 -2.34 2.42 -4.87
CA ILE A 155 -2.07 1.18 -4.11
C ILE A 155 -3.24 0.19 -4.22
N ILE A 156 -4.49 0.65 -4.05
CA ILE A 156 -5.69 -0.19 -4.20
C ILE A 156 -5.69 -0.88 -5.56
N ARG A 157 -5.39 -0.14 -6.63
CA ARG A 157 -5.25 -0.69 -7.98
C ARG A 157 -4.13 -1.72 -8.06
N PHE A 158 -2.93 -1.40 -7.56
CA PHE A 158 -1.80 -2.34 -7.56
C PHE A 158 -2.13 -3.66 -6.86
N MET A 159 -2.80 -3.59 -5.69
CA MET A 159 -3.21 -4.75 -4.91
C MET A 159 -4.29 -5.56 -5.65
N SER A 160 -5.27 -4.90 -6.25
CA SER A 160 -6.33 -5.53 -7.06
C SER A 160 -5.75 -6.24 -8.30
N ASP A 161 -4.89 -5.56 -9.06
CA ASP A 161 -4.21 -6.11 -10.23
C ASP A 161 -3.31 -7.32 -9.86
N GLY A 162 -2.76 -7.33 -8.63
CA GLY A 162 -2.02 -8.45 -8.05
C GLY A 162 -2.87 -9.64 -7.60
N GLY A 163 -4.21 -9.52 -7.65
CA GLY A 163 -5.15 -10.54 -7.18
C GLY A 163 -5.26 -10.62 -5.66
N VAL A 164 -4.90 -9.55 -4.94
CA VAL A 164 -4.95 -9.42 -3.47
C VAL A 164 -5.74 -8.17 -3.06
N PRO A 165 -7.00 -8.01 -3.53
CA PRO A 165 -7.77 -6.79 -3.32
C PRO A 165 -8.11 -6.55 -1.85
N PHE A 166 -8.48 -5.32 -1.53
CA PHE A 166 -9.16 -4.99 -0.28
C PHE A 166 -10.56 -5.63 -0.27
N THR A 167 -11.00 -6.12 0.90
CA THR A 167 -12.30 -6.77 1.06
C THR A 167 -13.44 -5.79 1.35
N SER A 168 -13.11 -4.53 1.66
CA SER A 168 -14.05 -3.44 1.92
C SER A 168 -13.55 -2.13 1.34
N LYS A 169 -14.46 -1.17 1.21
CA LYS A 169 -14.11 0.23 0.93
C LYS A 169 -13.12 0.75 1.97
N VAL A 170 -12.08 1.42 1.50
CA VAL A 170 -11.09 2.11 2.35
C VAL A 170 -11.66 3.47 2.73
N HIS A 171 -11.58 3.80 4.01
CA HIS A 171 -12.00 5.10 4.52
C HIS A 171 -10.82 5.79 5.18
N VAL A 172 -10.59 7.07 4.88
CA VAL A 172 -9.55 7.87 5.55
C VAL A 172 -10.12 9.20 6.00
N LYS A 173 -9.81 9.60 7.24
CA LYS A 173 -10.05 10.96 7.75
C LYS A 173 -8.74 11.74 7.75
N TYR A 174 -8.76 12.90 7.09
CA TYR A 174 -7.74 13.94 7.23
C TYR A 174 -8.35 15.35 7.07
N PRO A 175 -8.02 16.31 7.95
CA PRO A 175 -7.22 16.12 9.15
C PRO A 175 -7.99 15.39 10.25
N HIS A 176 -7.31 14.58 11.06
CA HIS A 176 -7.83 14.13 12.35
C HIS A 176 -7.20 14.95 13.47
N GLU A 177 -8.02 15.76 14.14
CA GLU A 177 -7.69 16.27 15.46
C GLU A 177 -7.92 15.16 16.47
N GLY A 178 -6.83 14.70 17.07
CA GLY A 178 -6.85 13.66 18.07
C GLY A 178 -7.67 14.03 19.30
N VAL A 179 -8.10 13.03 20.07
CA VAL A 179 -8.81 13.23 21.36
C VAL A 179 -7.86 13.37 22.55
N LYS A 180 -6.55 13.14 22.37
CA LYS A 180 -5.52 13.21 23.40
C LYS A 180 -4.64 14.45 23.23
N LYS A 181 -3.69 14.63 24.16
CA LYS A 181 -2.67 15.68 24.05
C LYS A 181 -1.89 15.52 22.75
N ASP A 182 -1.65 16.63 22.06
CA ASP A 182 -1.10 16.71 20.70
C ASP A 182 0.18 15.88 20.43
N ILE A 183 1.02 15.66 21.45
CA ILE A 183 2.28 14.91 21.33
C ILE A 183 2.14 13.39 21.54
N GLU A 184 1.05 12.93 22.14
CA GLU A 184 0.86 11.52 22.53
C GLU A 184 0.17 10.68 21.45
N GLU A 185 -0.56 11.31 20.53
CA GLU A 185 -1.44 10.59 19.60
C GLU A 185 -0.85 10.41 18.20
N THR A 186 -0.61 9.18 17.78
CA THR A 186 -0.15 8.84 16.42
C THR A 186 -1.31 8.43 15.53
N SER A 187 -1.17 8.62 14.23
CA SER A 187 -2.09 8.15 13.20
C SER A 187 -2.29 6.65 13.37
N PHE A 188 -3.50 6.18 13.06
CA PHE A 188 -3.89 4.80 13.31
C PHE A 188 -5.02 4.36 12.38
N ALA A 189 -5.09 3.06 12.13
CA ALA A 189 -6.23 2.40 11.51
C ALA A 189 -7.14 1.79 12.57
N ASP A 190 -8.39 2.26 12.65
CA ASP A 190 -9.38 1.73 13.58
C ASP A 190 -9.93 0.38 13.07
N PRO A 191 -9.71 -0.73 13.80
CA PRO A 191 -10.17 -2.06 13.39
C PRO A 191 -11.69 -2.22 13.36
N PHE A 192 -12.46 -1.38 14.06
CA PHE A 192 -13.92 -1.53 14.14
C PHE A 192 -14.64 -0.94 12.93
N ASN A 193 -14.34 0.32 12.61
CA ASN A 193 -14.97 1.02 11.49
C ASN A 193 -14.13 0.96 10.21
N LYS A 194 -12.92 0.37 10.26
CA LYS A 194 -11.97 0.25 9.16
C LYS A 194 -11.64 1.60 8.54
N MET A 195 -11.50 2.62 9.40
CA MET A 195 -11.11 3.98 9.03
C MET A 195 -9.66 4.25 9.44
N ILE A 196 -8.93 4.86 8.53
CA ILE A 196 -7.60 5.41 8.76
C ILE A 196 -7.76 6.83 9.28
N PHE A 197 -7.14 7.15 10.40
CA PHE A 197 -7.08 8.50 10.95
C PHE A 197 -5.66 9.04 10.81
N ILE A 198 -5.48 10.06 9.97
CA ILE A 198 -4.18 10.72 9.79
C ILE A 198 -4.18 12.01 10.61
N ILE A 199 -3.28 12.09 11.58
CA ILE A 199 -3.27 13.15 12.58
C ILE A 199 -2.66 14.44 12.05
N LYS A 200 -3.37 15.54 12.32
CA LYS A 200 -2.86 16.90 12.21
C LYS A 200 -3.38 17.68 13.41
N ASN A 201 -2.47 18.23 14.21
CA ASN A 201 -2.78 19.03 15.37
C ASN A 201 -1.79 20.21 15.48
N SER A 202 -1.81 20.94 16.59
CA SER A 202 -0.97 22.14 16.75
C SER A 202 0.53 21.81 16.83
N ALA A 203 0.89 20.57 17.19
CA ALA A 203 2.27 20.13 17.35
C ALA A 203 2.83 19.40 16.11
N ARG A 204 1.99 18.71 15.32
CA ARG A 204 2.44 17.88 14.19
C ARG A 204 1.42 17.70 13.09
N ASP A 205 1.92 17.49 11.88
CA ASP A 205 1.21 16.94 10.72
C ASP A 205 1.87 15.61 10.35
N GLN A 206 1.14 14.51 10.50
CA GLN A 206 1.63 13.16 10.21
C GLN A 206 1.37 12.70 8.78
N PHE A 207 1.07 13.65 7.88
CA PHE A 207 0.98 13.42 6.45
C PHE A 207 2.36 13.05 5.86
N THR A 208 2.72 11.77 5.94
CA THR A 208 3.93 11.20 5.32
C THR A 208 3.59 9.92 4.59
N LEU A 209 4.32 9.61 3.51
CA LEU A 209 4.06 8.43 2.71
C LEU A 209 4.18 7.13 3.53
N ASN A 210 5.15 7.07 4.45
CA ASN A 210 5.33 5.96 5.37
C ASN A 210 4.06 5.68 6.20
N ILE A 211 3.55 6.68 6.90
CA ILE A 211 2.37 6.54 7.76
C ILE A 211 1.14 6.19 6.93
N ILE A 212 0.93 6.89 5.82
CA ILE A 212 -0.22 6.67 4.92
C ILE A 212 -0.28 5.20 4.46
N ILE A 213 0.85 4.64 4.01
CA ILE A 213 0.89 3.26 3.52
C ILE A 213 0.82 2.25 4.68
N HIS A 214 1.48 2.53 5.81
CA HIS A 214 1.44 1.67 7.00
C HIS A 214 -0.01 1.45 7.46
N GLU A 215 -0.75 2.54 7.70
CA GLU A 215 -2.14 2.45 8.17
C GLU A 215 -3.07 1.82 7.14
N LEU A 216 -2.80 2.04 5.84
CA LEU A 216 -3.55 1.36 4.78
C LEU A 216 -3.37 -0.16 4.83
N MET A 217 -2.16 -0.64 5.14
CA MET A 217 -1.90 -2.07 5.21
C MET A 217 -2.52 -2.73 6.43
N HIS A 218 -2.74 -1.99 7.52
CA HIS A 218 -3.64 -2.43 8.59
C HIS A 218 -5.07 -2.65 8.09
N ILE A 219 -5.64 -1.71 7.31
CA ILE A 219 -6.99 -1.89 6.74
C ILE A 219 -7.08 -3.10 5.82
N TRP A 220 -6.05 -3.33 5.00
CA TRP A 220 -6.00 -4.55 4.19
C TRP A 220 -6.02 -5.78 5.09
N MET A 221 -5.14 -5.84 6.09
CA MET A 221 -4.96 -6.99 6.97
C MET A 221 -6.19 -7.29 7.83
N TYR A 222 -6.89 -6.27 8.34
CA TYR A 222 -8.19 -6.41 9.00
C TYR A 222 -9.18 -7.21 8.12
N GLY A 223 -9.16 -6.98 6.81
CA GLY A 223 -9.95 -7.76 5.85
C GLY A 223 -9.57 -9.25 5.71
N HIS A 224 -8.38 -9.67 6.15
CA HIS A 224 -7.77 -10.98 5.89
C HIS A 224 -7.21 -11.68 7.14
N CYS A 225 -7.46 -11.15 8.32
CA CYS A 225 -6.99 -11.67 9.60
C CYS A 225 -8.10 -11.58 10.65
N SER A 226 -8.14 -12.54 11.58
CA SER A 226 -8.98 -12.42 12.79
C SER A 226 -8.26 -11.66 13.90
N GLY A 227 -8.96 -11.33 14.99
CA GLY A 227 -8.35 -10.66 16.15
C GLY A 227 -8.40 -9.13 16.12
N GLU A 228 -9.02 -8.52 15.11
CA GLU A 228 -9.31 -7.07 15.01
C GLU A 228 -9.85 -6.47 16.32
N PHE A 229 -10.83 -7.14 16.94
CA PHE A 229 -11.42 -6.72 18.22
C PHE A 229 -10.35 -6.60 19.33
N ARG A 230 -9.39 -7.52 19.36
CA ARG A 230 -8.33 -7.55 20.38
C ARG A 230 -7.27 -6.48 20.12
N MET A 231 -6.93 -6.21 18.86
CA MET A 231 -6.10 -5.06 18.48
C MET A 231 -6.72 -3.76 18.98
N ALA A 232 -8.03 -3.60 18.78
CA ALA A 232 -8.76 -2.44 19.27
C ALA A 232 -8.68 -2.31 20.80
N THR A 233 -8.87 -3.41 21.52
CA THR A 233 -8.74 -3.40 22.99
C THR A 233 -7.31 -3.08 23.44
N GLN A 234 -6.29 -3.57 22.73
CA GLN A 234 -4.89 -3.29 23.02
C GLN A 234 -4.58 -1.79 22.86
N GLY A 235 -5.02 -1.17 21.75
CA GLY A 235 -4.83 0.27 21.51
C GLY A 235 -5.53 1.16 22.56
N LEU A 236 -6.69 0.72 23.07
CA LEU A 236 -7.39 1.39 24.16
C LEU A 236 -6.67 1.28 25.51
N VAL A 237 -6.06 0.13 25.81
CA VAL A 237 -5.43 -0.12 27.12
C VAL A 237 -3.97 0.33 27.19
N ASN A 238 -3.16 0.12 26.14
CA ASN A 238 -1.70 0.22 26.23
C ASN A 238 -1.10 1.46 25.56
N ARG A 239 -1.93 2.41 25.09
CA ARG A 239 -1.53 3.75 24.61
C ARG A 239 -0.60 3.77 23.37
N GLY A 240 -0.24 2.61 22.83
CA GLY A 240 0.48 2.38 21.59
C GLY A 240 0.51 0.89 21.30
N THR A 241 0.82 0.52 20.06
CA THR A 241 1.02 -0.87 19.65
C THR A 241 2.48 -1.24 19.48
N HIS A 242 3.41 -0.28 19.53
CA HIS A 242 4.86 -0.50 19.40
C HIS A 242 5.56 -0.60 20.77
N ASP A 243 5.56 -1.78 21.37
CA ASP A 243 6.37 -2.13 22.54
C ASP A 243 7.56 -2.99 22.10
N ALA A 244 8.69 -2.84 22.79
CA ALA A 244 9.91 -3.60 22.49
C ALA A 244 9.72 -5.12 22.56
N ARG A 245 8.74 -5.61 23.35
CA ARG A 245 8.28 -7.00 23.35
C ARG A 245 6.77 -7.00 23.62
N GLN A 246 6.01 -7.59 22.72
CA GLN A 246 4.56 -7.69 22.85
C GLN A 246 4.16 -8.82 23.78
N ASN A 247 3.21 -8.57 24.67
CA ASN A 247 2.60 -9.65 25.48
C ASN A 247 1.77 -10.61 24.64
N LYS A 248 1.35 -10.19 23.43
CA LYS A 248 0.49 -10.94 22.52
C LYS A 248 1.12 -10.98 21.13
N THR A 249 1.25 -12.17 20.57
CA THR A 249 1.92 -12.40 19.27
C THR A 249 1.16 -11.77 18.11
N PHE A 250 -0.18 -11.72 18.18
CA PHE A 250 -1.00 -11.10 17.14
C PHE A 250 -0.72 -9.61 16.95
N VAL A 251 -0.37 -8.88 18.02
CA VAL A 251 -0.02 -7.44 17.91
C VAL A 251 1.27 -7.29 17.13
N ALA A 252 2.30 -8.06 17.54
CA ALA A 252 3.60 -8.05 16.85
C ALA A 252 3.48 -8.46 15.38
N PHE A 253 2.65 -9.46 15.10
CA PHE A 253 2.38 -9.94 13.75
C PHE A 253 1.75 -8.85 12.89
N GLN A 254 0.73 -8.16 13.41
CA GLN A 254 0.00 -7.14 12.67
C GLN A 254 0.87 -5.91 12.38
N GLU A 255 1.55 -5.37 13.38
CA GLU A 255 2.45 -4.22 13.19
C GLU A 255 3.65 -4.58 12.30
N GLY A 256 4.25 -5.76 12.50
CA GLY A 256 5.34 -6.24 11.66
C GLY A 256 4.92 -6.46 10.20
N PHE A 257 3.68 -6.90 9.96
CA PHE A 257 3.11 -7.01 8.62
C PHE A 257 2.89 -5.64 7.98
N ALA A 258 2.25 -4.71 8.68
CA ALA A 258 1.97 -3.38 8.16
C ALA A 258 3.26 -2.65 7.79
N GLU A 259 4.29 -2.77 8.65
CA GLU A 259 5.60 -2.19 8.40
C GLU A 259 6.33 -2.83 7.20
N TRP A 260 6.34 -4.17 7.13
CA TRP A 260 6.91 -4.89 5.99
C TRP A 260 6.21 -4.51 4.67
N ALA A 261 4.88 -4.56 4.67
CA ALA A 261 4.10 -4.31 3.46
C ALA A 261 4.25 -2.86 2.99
N LYS A 262 4.30 -1.91 3.93
CA LYS A 262 4.63 -0.52 3.66
C LYS A 262 5.97 -0.39 2.95
N ASN A 263 7.02 -1.01 3.48
CA ASN A 263 8.35 -0.97 2.86
C ASN A 263 8.35 -1.54 1.44
N ARG A 264 7.68 -2.67 1.22
CA ARG A 264 7.60 -3.27 -0.12
C ARG A 264 6.77 -2.42 -1.09
N LEU A 265 5.67 -1.82 -0.65
CA LEU A 265 4.82 -0.99 -1.50
C LEU A 265 5.50 0.33 -1.89
N LEU A 266 6.31 0.91 -1.01
CA LEU A 266 7.14 2.08 -1.35
C LEU A 266 8.03 1.79 -2.56
N ASP A 267 8.76 0.67 -2.51
CA ASP A 267 9.64 0.23 -3.61
C ASP A 267 8.83 -0.08 -4.89
N LEU A 268 7.77 -0.87 -4.76
CA LEU A 268 7.03 -1.42 -5.90
C LEU A 268 6.12 -0.40 -6.59
N VAL A 269 5.59 0.58 -5.86
CA VAL A 269 4.56 1.50 -6.37
C VAL A 269 5.11 2.92 -6.59
N PHE A 270 6.07 3.37 -5.79
CA PHE A 270 6.55 4.76 -5.80
C PHE A 270 8.00 4.92 -6.23
N ALA A 271 8.72 3.83 -6.54
CA ALA A 271 10.09 3.85 -7.06
C ALA A 271 11.01 4.77 -6.23
N GLN A 272 10.96 4.64 -4.90
CA GLN A 272 11.78 5.44 -3.99
C GLN A 272 13.28 5.21 -4.27
N THR A 273 14.04 6.31 -4.29
CA THR A 273 15.50 6.27 -4.44
C THR A 273 16.24 6.38 -3.11
N THR A 274 15.53 6.73 -2.04
CA THR A 274 16.11 6.86 -0.69
C THR A 274 15.98 5.55 0.08
N PRO A 275 17.01 5.15 0.84
CA PRO A 275 16.91 4.00 1.73
C PRO A 275 15.75 4.18 2.71
N ILE A 276 14.90 3.16 2.80
CA ILE A 276 13.81 3.12 3.77
C ILE A 276 14.42 2.81 5.13
N ASN A 277 14.01 3.52 6.18
CA ASN A 277 14.40 3.20 7.55
C ASN A 277 13.17 2.70 8.31
N SER A 278 13.34 1.57 9.00
CA SER A 278 12.34 0.97 9.89
C SER A 278 12.98 0.66 11.23
N TYR A 279 12.27 0.95 12.32
CA TYR A 279 12.75 0.68 13.69
C TYR A 279 14.15 1.26 14.00
N GLY A 280 14.49 2.39 13.38
CA GLY A 280 15.79 3.07 13.57
C GLY A 280 16.97 2.46 12.82
N TYR A 281 16.75 1.57 11.85
CA TYR A 281 17.79 1.05 10.96
C TYR A 281 17.32 0.99 9.50
N PRO A 282 18.24 0.93 8.51
CA PRO A 282 17.86 0.78 7.11
C PRO A 282 17.16 -0.57 6.86
N ASP A 283 15.95 -0.54 6.30
CA ASP A 283 15.29 -1.70 5.71
C ASP A 283 15.69 -1.80 4.24
N ASN A 284 16.54 -2.78 3.95
CA ASN A 284 17.02 -3.10 2.61
C ASN A 284 16.29 -4.30 1.99
N GLY A 285 15.19 -4.74 2.61
CA GLY A 285 14.46 -5.95 2.22
C GLY A 285 15.15 -7.26 2.45
N LEU A 286 16.20 -7.26 3.28
CA LEU A 286 16.82 -8.49 3.75
C LEU A 286 16.26 -8.89 5.12
N PRO A 287 16.30 -10.18 5.46
CA PRO A 287 16.08 -10.64 6.83
C PRO A 287 17.10 -10.03 7.79
N LEU A 288 16.72 -9.93 9.07
CA LEU A 288 17.61 -9.54 10.14
C LEU A 288 18.68 -10.62 10.39
N LEU A 289 19.86 -10.13 10.77
CA LEU A 289 20.94 -10.98 11.28
C LEU A 289 20.52 -11.69 12.56
N ARG A 290 21.03 -12.91 12.77
CA ARG A 290 20.86 -13.64 14.04
C ARG A 290 21.36 -12.84 15.24
N SER A 291 22.52 -12.19 15.11
CA SER A 291 23.06 -11.30 16.14
C SER A 291 22.11 -10.13 16.46
N LYS A 292 21.41 -9.60 15.45
CA LYS A 292 20.40 -8.56 15.63
C LYS A 292 19.15 -9.11 16.30
N LEU A 293 18.64 -10.29 15.90
CA LEU A 293 17.52 -10.98 16.56
C LEU A 293 17.80 -11.18 18.06
N VAL A 294 18.99 -11.68 18.40
CA VAL A 294 19.43 -11.85 19.79
C VAL A 294 19.51 -10.50 20.52
N SER A 295 20.05 -9.46 19.88
CA SER A 295 20.20 -8.13 20.51
C SER A 295 18.87 -7.45 20.84
N ILE A 296 17.80 -7.75 20.11
CA ILE A 296 16.45 -7.24 20.40
C ILE A 296 15.67 -8.15 21.37
N GLY A 297 16.25 -9.27 21.80
CA GLY A 297 15.66 -10.19 22.79
C GLY A 297 14.99 -11.43 22.18
N ALA A 298 14.85 -11.50 20.85
CA ALA A 298 14.35 -12.67 20.13
C ALA A 298 15.44 -13.77 20.04
N SER A 299 15.81 -14.32 21.20
CA SER A 299 16.91 -15.27 21.38
C SER A 299 16.52 -16.74 21.15
N SER A 300 15.27 -17.01 20.83
CA SER A 300 14.78 -18.36 20.50
C SER A 300 13.56 -18.28 19.58
N LEU A 301 13.25 -19.38 18.88
CA LEU A 301 12.05 -19.50 18.04
C LEU A 301 10.74 -19.19 18.79
N ALA A 302 10.69 -19.44 20.11
CA ALA A 302 9.51 -19.17 20.93
C ALA A 302 9.33 -17.68 21.26
N GLU A 303 10.42 -16.92 21.34
CA GLU A 303 10.34 -15.47 21.60
C GLU A 303 10.08 -14.67 20.33
N MET A 304 10.52 -15.15 19.16
CA MET A 304 10.38 -14.47 17.87
C MET A 304 8.99 -13.88 17.59
N PRO A 305 7.86 -14.59 17.80
CA PRO A 305 6.52 -14.07 17.50
C PRO A 305 6.10 -12.84 18.30
N HIS A 306 6.84 -12.46 19.34
CA HIS A 306 6.53 -11.34 20.22
C HIS A 306 7.13 -10.00 19.77
N TYR A 307 7.82 -9.96 18.63
CA TYR A 307 8.56 -8.79 18.15
C TYR A 307 8.15 -8.44 16.71
N GLU A 308 7.87 -7.17 16.48
CA GLU A 308 7.39 -6.66 15.18
C GLU A 308 8.49 -6.72 14.13
N GLU A 309 9.71 -6.36 14.53
CA GLU A 309 10.90 -6.41 13.68
C GLU A 309 11.19 -7.83 13.20
N VAL A 310 10.87 -8.82 14.03
CA VAL A 310 11.05 -10.23 13.69
C VAL A 310 10.03 -10.67 12.64
N TRP A 311 8.78 -10.23 12.74
CA TRP A 311 7.77 -10.51 11.70
C TRP A 311 8.13 -9.85 10.38
N ASN A 312 8.56 -8.59 10.37
CA ASN A 312 9.08 -7.94 9.15
C ASN A 312 10.23 -8.78 8.54
N SER A 313 11.19 -9.20 9.37
CA SER A 313 12.29 -10.07 8.94
C SER A 313 11.82 -11.40 8.34
N ILE A 314 10.83 -12.06 8.97
CA ILE A 314 10.25 -13.32 8.48
C ILE A 314 9.60 -13.11 7.11
N PHE A 315 8.89 -12.00 6.89
CA PHE A 315 8.30 -11.73 5.58
C PHE A 315 9.36 -11.41 4.51
N ASN A 316 10.42 -10.67 4.85
CA ASN A 316 11.57 -10.47 3.96
C ASN A 316 12.23 -11.81 3.58
N PHE A 317 12.33 -12.74 4.52
CA PHE A 317 12.92 -14.07 4.29
C PHE A 317 12.25 -14.83 3.14
N PHE A 318 10.93 -14.70 2.98
CA PHE A 318 10.19 -15.37 1.90
C PHE A 318 10.11 -14.58 0.60
N THR A 319 10.52 -13.32 0.61
CA THR A 319 10.46 -12.45 -0.57
C THR A 319 11.82 -12.13 -1.18
N VAL A 320 12.91 -12.50 -0.52
CA VAL A 320 14.27 -12.42 -1.07
C VAL A 320 14.52 -13.55 -2.08
N GLY A 321 14.95 -13.18 -3.28
CA GLY A 321 15.26 -14.14 -4.35
C GLY A 321 16.49 -15.02 -4.11
N ASN A 322 17.50 -14.49 -3.40
CA ASN A 322 18.80 -15.13 -3.23
C ASN A 322 19.01 -15.65 -1.80
N LEU A 323 17.94 -16.12 -1.15
CA LEU A 323 18.00 -16.54 0.27
C LEU A 323 19.10 -17.59 0.53
N HIS A 324 19.35 -18.48 -0.44
CA HIS A 324 20.37 -19.51 -0.36
C HIS A 324 21.82 -18.98 -0.35
N GLU A 325 22.03 -17.73 -0.74
CA GLU A 325 23.33 -17.05 -0.76
C GLU A 325 23.55 -16.15 0.46
N LEU A 326 22.52 -15.92 1.29
CA LEU A 326 22.60 -14.99 2.42
C LEU A 326 23.19 -15.66 3.66
N ASP A 327 24.34 -15.19 4.14
CA ASP A 327 24.80 -15.52 5.49
C ASP A 327 24.09 -14.66 6.54
N LEU A 328 23.17 -15.27 7.30
CA LEU A 328 22.42 -14.59 8.36
C LEU A 328 23.25 -14.24 9.61
N ASN A 329 24.55 -14.54 9.62
CA ASN A 329 25.48 -14.11 10.66
C ASN A 329 26.24 -12.82 10.30
N THR A 330 26.46 -12.57 9.01
CA THR A 330 27.31 -11.47 8.50
C THR A 330 26.66 -10.58 7.44
N ASN A 331 25.49 -10.97 6.90
CA ASN A 331 24.77 -10.31 5.80
C ASN A 331 25.59 -10.19 4.50
N SER A 332 26.64 -11.00 4.34
CA SER A 332 27.38 -11.13 3.08
C SER A 332 26.68 -12.11 2.14
N ILE A 333 26.63 -11.77 0.85
CA ILE A 333 26.34 -12.75 -0.22
C ILE A 333 27.53 -13.72 -0.27
N ALA A 334 27.25 -15.03 -0.21
CA ALA A 334 28.23 -16.11 -0.07
C ALA A 334 29.32 -16.17 -1.17
N ASP A 335 29.22 -15.35 -2.22
CA ASP A 335 30.20 -15.27 -3.30
C ASP A 335 31.63 -14.88 -2.83
N GLU A 336 31.78 -14.20 -1.68
CA GLU A 336 33.11 -13.97 -1.10
C GLU A 336 33.71 -15.21 -0.40
N VAL A 337 32.90 -16.22 -0.05
CA VAL A 337 33.35 -17.41 0.70
C VAL A 337 33.60 -18.62 -0.22
N HIS A 338 33.03 -18.65 -1.42
CA HIS A 338 33.16 -19.77 -2.35
C HIS A 338 34.33 -19.67 -3.36
N ALA A 339 35.03 -18.53 -3.42
CA ALA A 339 36.10 -18.29 -4.38
C ALA A 339 37.38 -19.16 -4.19
N GLU A 340 37.51 -19.93 -3.10
CA GLU A 340 38.73 -20.73 -2.84
C GLU A 340 38.60 -22.25 -3.07
N ARG A 341 37.47 -22.78 -3.57
CA ARG A 341 37.29 -24.25 -3.70
C ARG A 341 37.41 -24.79 -5.13
N SER A 342 38.67 -25.09 -5.50
CA SER A 342 39.12 -26.20 -6.38
C SER A 342 38.86 -26.13 -7.90
N ASN A 343 39.89 -26.44 -8.69
CA ASN A 343 39.95 -26.59 -10.15
C ASN A 343 39.15 -27.78 -10.74
N ILE A 344 38.10 -28.23 -10.07
CA ILE A 344 37.19 -29.25 -10.58
C ILE A 344 35.90 -28.50 -10.92
N GLN A 345 35.43 -28.58 -12.17
CA GLN A 345 34.11 -28.03 -12.53
C GLN A 345 33.09 -28.60 -11.54
N PRO A 346 32.54 -27.78 -10.62
CA PRO A 346 31.60 -28.31 -9.65
C PRO A 346 30.39 -28.84 -10.40
N PRO A 347 29.73 -29.91 -9.89
CA PRO A 347 28.44 -30.29 -10.42
C PRO A 347 27.56 -29.04 -10.45
N ILE A 348 26.79 -28.85 -11.53
CA ILE A 348 25.84 -27.73 -11.61
C ILE A 348 24.83 -27.95 -10.48
N ILE A 349 24.95 -27.16 -9.42
CA ILE A 349 24.03 -27.12 -8.30
C ILE A 349 22.94 -26.11 -8.69
N ILE A 350 21.69 -26.56 -8.70
CA ILE A 350 20.54 -25.68 -8.93
C ILE A 350 19.87 -25.46 -7.58
N CYS A 351 19.74 -24.19 -7.20
CA CYS A 351 19.08 -23.77 -5.98
C CYS A 351 17.66 -23.28 -6.27
N HIS A 352 16.70 -23.71 -5.45
CA HIS A 352 15.29 -23.34 -5.53
C HIS A 352 14.80 -22.80 -4.17
N PRO A 353 15.31 -21.64 -3.72
CA PRO A 353 14.79 -20.99 -2.51
C PRO A 353 13.31 -20.60 -2.71
N PRO A 354 12.53 -20.49 -1.63
CA PRO A 354 11.20 -19.91 -1.69
C PRO A 354 11.32 -18.44 -2.09
N ASN A 355 11.01 -18.13 -3.36
CA ASN A 355 10.85 -16.77 -3.84
C ASN A 355 9.40 -16.58 -4.30
N ILE A 356 8.54 -16.25 -3.34
CA ILE A 356 7.10 -16.09 -3.61
C ILE A 356 6.73 -14.67 -4.01
N GLY A 357 7.65 -13.71 -3.83
CA GLY A 357 7.39 -12.28 -4.11
C GLY A 357 6.31 -11.67 -3.21
N PHE A 358 6.12 -10.36 -3.33
CA PHE A 358 5.17 -9.61 -2.49
C PHE A 358 3.73 -10.13 -2.60
N THR A 359 3.16 -10.15 -3.82
CA THR A 359 1.77 -10.60 -4.02
C THR A 359 1.59 -12.09 -3.78
N GLY A 360 2.62 -12.92 -3.98
CA GLY A 360 2.56 -14.34 -3.65
C GLY A 360 2.53 -14.60 -2.14
N LEU A 361 3.26 -13.83 -1.34
CA LEU A 361 3.16 -13.89 0.12
C LEU A 361 1.80 -13.38 0.62
N LEU A 362 1.26 -12.30 0.04
CA LEU A 362 -0.08 -11.83 0.39
C LEU A 362 -1.18 -12.85 0.07
N LYS A 363 -1.02 -13.68 -0.97
CA LYS A 363 -1.96 -14.77 -1.28
C LYS A 363 -2.05 -15.83 -0.18
N ILE A 364 -1.07 -15.92 0.72
CA ILE A 364 -1.11 -16.83 1.88
C ILE A 364 -2.24 -16.45 2.85
N PHE A 365 -2.59 -15.16 2.91
CA PHE A 365 -3.68 -14.67 3.75
C PHE A 365 -5.06 -14.98 3.15
N LEU A 366 -5.11 -15.33 1.86
CA LEU A 366 -6.35 -15.61 1.15
C LEU A 366 -6.78 -17.06 1.30
N LYS A 367 -8.00 -17.35 0.83
CA LYS A 367 -8.59 -18.69 0.82
C LYS A 367 -7.84 -19.66 -0.09
N ASP A 368 -7.61 -20.87 0.42
CA ASP A 368 -7.29 -22.05 -0.40
C ASP A 368 -8.19 -23.21 0.02
N LYS A 369 -9.30 -23.38 -0.71
CA LYS A 369 -10.30 -24.43 -0.44
C LYS A 369 -9.72 -25.82 -0.57
N ASP A 370 -8.73 -26.01 -1.45
CA ASP A 370 -8.15 -27.33 -1.73
C ASP A 370 -7.22 -27.79 -0.60
N LYS A 371 -6.75 -26.84 0.22
CA LYS A 371 -5.86 -27.09 1.37
C LYS A 371 -6.55 -26.96 2.73
N GLY A 372 -7.85 -26.68 2.74
CA GLY A 372 -8.64 -26.53 3.97
C GLY A 372 -8.41 -25.22 4.73
N HIS A 373 -7.70 -24.27 4.12
CA HIS A 373 -7.40 -22.97 4.73
C HIS A 373 -8.57 -22.00 4.57
N ARG A 374 -8.87 -21.26 5.64
CA ARG A 374 -9.92 -20.23 5.64
C ARG A 374 -9.51 -19.04 4.79
N ASP A 375 -10.48 -18.18 4.48
CA ASP A 375 -10.29 -16.90 3.78
C ASP A 375 -9.63 -15.81 4.64
N TYR A 376 -9.06 -16.17 5.79
CA TYR A 376 -8.30 -15.29 6.66
C TYR A 376 -7.30 -16.08 7.50
N ILE A 377 -6.35 -15.37 8.12
CA ILE A 377 -5.41 -15.89 9.15
C ILE A 377 -6.07 -15.82 10.53
N GLU A 378 -6.19 -16.95 11.20
CA GLU A 378 -6.69 -17.01 12.58
C GLU A 378 -5.65 -16.50 13.59
N GLU A 379 -6.08 -16.02 14.76
CA GLU A 379 -5.16 -15.50 15.81
C GLU A 379 -4.13 -16.56 16.25
N ASN A 380 -4.53 -17.83 16.31
CA ASN A 380 -3.64 -18.96 16.58
C ASN A 380 -2.76 -19.34 15.39
N GLU A 381 -2.94 -18.73 14.21
CA GLU A 381 -2.00 -18.83 13.09
C GLU A 381 -0.98 -17.68 13.12
N MET A 382 -1.15 -16.68 13.99
CA MET A 382 -0.21 -15.56 14.21
C MET A 382 0.88 -15.91 15.23
N ASP A 383 1.39 -17.12 15.11
CA ASP A 383 2.62 -17.59 15.74
C ASP A 383 3.51 -18.24 14.68
N LEU A 384 4.79 -18.40 14.98
CA LEU A 384 5.75 -18.84 13.99
C LEU A 384 5.45 -20.26 13.46
N GLU A 385 5.07 -21.19 14.32
CA GLU A 385 4.88 -22.59 13.96
C GLU A 385 3.66 -22.76 13.03
N ASN A 386 2.54 -22.16 13.40
CA ASN A 386 1.30 -22.27 12.65
C ASN A 386 1.36 -21.44 11.36
N PHE A 387 1.97 -20.25 11.38
CA PHE A 387 2.18 -19.46 10.17
C PHE A 387 3.05 -20.20 9.14
N LEU A 388 4.18 -20.77 9.58
CA LEU A 388 5.06 -21.55 8.69
C LEU A 388 4.37 -22.79 8.14
N THR A 389 3.49 -23.43 8.92
CA THR A 389 2.68 -24.56 8.47
C THR A 389 1.78 -24.13 7.31
N ARG A 390 1.02 -23.04 7.48
CA ARG A 390 0.16 -22.49 6.43
C ARG A 390 0.96 -22.10 5.19
N LEU A 391 2.07 -21.39 5.38
CA LEU A 391 2.95 -20.96 4.29
C LEU A 391 3.46 -22.16 3.48
N CYS A 392 3.95 -23.20 4.14
CA CYS A 392 4.45 -24.41 3.48
C CYS A 392 3.34 -25.10 2.70
N ASP A 393 2.16 -25.24 3.31
CA ASP A 393 1.01 -25.82 2.62
C ASP A 393 0.65 -25.02 1.37
N MET A 394 0.61 -23.69 1.46
CA MET A 394 0.11 -22.83 0.40
C MET A 394 1.11 -22.56 -0.73
N SER A 395 2.40 -22.48 -0.43
CA SER A 395 3.41 -21.94 -1.37
C SER A 395 4.61 -22.82 -1.65
N VAL A 396 4.87 -23.85 -0.83
CA VAL A 396 6.07 -24.66 -0.96
C VAL A 396 5.69 -26.07 -1.41
N PRO A 397 6.21 -26.58 -2.55
CA PRO A 397 5.83 -27.90 -3.08
C PRO A 397 6.18 -29.13 -2.22
N ASN A 398 6.66 -28.97 -0.99
CA ASN A 398 7.08 -30.09 -0.15
C ASN A 398 6.86 -29.80 1.35
N LYS A 399 6.04 -30.64 2.01
CA LYS A 399 5.69 -30.54 3.43
C LYS A 399 6.89 -30.68 4.38
N ASN A 400 7.99 -31.28 3.93
CA ASN A 400 9.18 -31.48 4.76
C ASN A 400 10.02 -30.21 4.96
N LYS A 401 9.70 -29.10 4.28
CA LYS A 401 10.49 -27.86 4.38
C LYS A 401 10.23 -27.05 5.65
N LYS A 402 9.22 -27.38 6.47
CA LYS A 402 8.91 -26.60 7.67
C LYS A 402 10.06 -26.61 8.69
N GLU A 403 10.59 -27.79 9.03
CA GLU A 403 11.69 -27.90 10.00
C GLU A 403 12.97 -27.26 9.45
N GLU A 404 13.17 -27.34 8.15
CA GLU A 404 14.28 -26.70 7.45
C GLU A 404 14.20 -25.16 7.53
N LEU A 405 13.00 -24.60 7.34
CA LEU A 405 12.74 -23.17 7.52
C LEU A 405 12.93 -22.71 8.97
N LYS A 406 12.48 -23.52 9.93
CA LYS A 406 12.71 -23.25 11.36
C LYS A 406 14.19 -23.23 11.71
N ALA A 407 14.97 -24.18 11.19
CA ALA A 407 16.42 -24.21 11.41
C ALA A 407 17.12 -22.98 10.81
N LEU A 408 16.62 -22.44 9.69
CA LEU A 408 17.14 -21.21 9.11
C LEU A 408 16.81 -19.97 9.96
N LEU A 409 15.56 -19.88 10.43
CA LEU A 409 15.05 -18.78 11.25
C LEU A 409 15.57 -18.81 12.71
N ASP A 410 16.10 -19.94 13.17
CA ASP A 410 16.61 -20.11 14.53
C ASP A 410 17.73 -19.08 14.83
N PRO A 411 17.53 -18.17 15.79
CA PRO A 411 18.53 -17.19 16.20
C PRO A 411 19.81 -17.81 16.76
N THR A 412 19.75 -19.07 17.21
CA THR A 412 20.85 -19.79 17.88
C THR A 412 21.62 -20.73 16.97
N ALA A 413 21.24 -20.84 15.69
CA ALA A 413 21.92 -21.74 14.77
C ALA A 413 23.32 -21.23 14.37
N ASP A 414 24.31 -22.13 14.35
CA ASP A 414 25.72 -21.83 14.08
C ASP A 414 26.11 -21.78 12.58
N GLY A 415 25.12 -21.73 11.68
CA GLY A 415 25.37 -21.64 10.23
C GLY A 415 24.10 -21.75 9.38
N LEU A 416 24.24 -21.65 8.06
CA LEU A 416 23.18 -22.05 7.13
C LEU A 416 23.22 -23.57 6.97
N PRO A 417 22.07 -24.28 6.98
CA PRO A 417 22.04 -25.68 6.59
C PRO A 417 22.54 -25.79 5.14
N SER A 418 23.74 -26.34 4.95
CA SER A 418 24.34 -26.49 3.62
C SER A 418 23.42 -27.32 2.72
N GLY A 419 23.06 -26.79 1.55
CA GLY A 419 22.31 -27.52 0.54
C GLY A 419 20.78 -27.51 0.67
N LEU A 420 20.21 -26.76 1.62
CA LEU A 420 18.77 -26.80 1.93
C LEU A 420 17.85 -26.53 0.72
N PHE A 421 18.29 -25.68 -0.21
CA PHE A 421 17.55 -25.37 -1.43
C PHE A 421 18.21 -25.90 -2.69
N CYS A 422 19.35 -26.56 -2.55
CA CYS A 422 20.31 -26.75 -3.63
C CYS A 422 20.51 -28.23 -3.89
N GLY A 423 20.20 -28.68 -5.11
CA GLY A 423 20.34 -30.07 -5.53
C GLY A 423 21.17 -30.19 -6.82
N PRO A 424 21.68 -31.39 -7.13
CA PRO A 424 22.34 -31.62 -8.42
C PRO A 424 21.36 -31.41 -9.58
N ALA A 425 21.80 -30.74 -10.63
CA ALA A 425 21.04 -30.62 -11.87
C ALA A 425 20.77 -32.01 -12.47
N ILE A 426 19.55 -32.53 -12.34
CA ILE A 426 19.14 -33.77 -13.01
C ILE A 426 18.86 -33.42 -14.48
N PHE A 427 19.89 -33.51 -15.33
CA PHE A 427 19.69 -33.49 -16.77
C PHE A 427 18.93 -34.76 -17.18
N SER A 428 17.61 -34.65 -17.34
CA SER A 428 16.81 -35.72 -17.93
C SER A 428 17.19 -35.87 -19.41
N GLY A 429 18.15 -36.74 -19.69
CA GLY A 429 18.58 -37.08 -21.03
C GLY A 429 17.48 -37.82 -21.80
N LYS A 430 16.50 -37.10 -22.35
CA LYS A 430 15.78 -37.54 -23.54
C LYS A 430 16.43 -36.91 -24.77
N THR A 431 17.58 -37.46 -25.15
CA THR A 431 18.18 -37.23 -26.47
C THR A 431 17.28 -37.86 -27.53
N ASN A 432 16.37 -37.07 -28.11
CA ASN A 432 15.78 -37.38 -29.40
C ASN A 432 16.88 -37.25 -30.48
N ARG A 433 17.72 -38.29 -30.63
CA ARG A 433 18.56 -38.46 -31.82
C ARG A 433 17.65 -38.80 -33.01
N LYS A 434 17.13 -37.78 -33.70
CA LYS A 434 16.84 -37.92 -35.13
C LYS A 434 18.15 -37.64 -35.86
N MET A 435 18.83 -38.70 -36.31
CA MET A 435 19.89 -38.58 -37.30
C MET A 435 19.25 -38.11 -38.62
N ALA A 436 19.49 -36.84 -38.98
CA ALA A 436 19.36 -36.39 -40.35
C ALA A 436 20.68 -36.72 -41.05
N THR A 437 20.70 -37.82 -41.81
CA THR A 437 21.69 -38.04 -42.87
C THR A 437 21.40 -37.07 -44.00
N GLU A 438 22.17 -36.00 -44.08
CA GLU A 438 22.24 -35.18 -45.29
C GLU A 438 23.38 -35.69 -46.17
N LYS A 439 23.01 -36.09 -47.39
CA LYS A 439 23.90 -36.52 -48.47
C LYS A 439 24.82 -35.37 -48.86
N ILE A 440 26.11 -35.63 -48.85
CA ILE A 440 27.09 -34.87 -49.64
C ILE A 440 26.99 -35.39 -51.07
N SER A 441 26.53 -34.54 -51.99
CA SER A 441 26.65 -34.72 -53.43
C SER A 441 27.99 -34.18 -53.92
N ASN A 442 28.76 -35.05 -54.59
CA ASN A 442 29.46 -34.72 -55.83
C ASN A 442 28.83 -35.57 -56.94
#